data_AF-A0A3F3BU14-F1
#
_entry.id   AF-A0A3F3BU14-F1
#
_cell.length_a   1.000
_cell.length_b   1.000
_cell.length_c   1.000
_cell.angle_alpha   90.00
_cell.angle_beta   90.00
_cell.angle_gamma   90.00
#
_symmetry.space_group_name_H-M   'P 1'
#
loop_
_entity.id
_entity.type
_entity.pdbx_description
1 polymer ?
#
loop_
_entity_poly.entity_id
_entity_poly.type
_entity_poly.pdbx_seq_one_letter_code
_entity_poly.pdbx_strand_id
1 'polypeptide(L)'
;MNQVKSLKQLSYGGLAAAVLLIIVPQEAFAMHIMEGFLPPMWALAWWLLFLPCLWYGLVRLRRIVQEESNQKVLLALCGAFIFVLSALKIPSVTGSCSHPTGVGLAVILFGPGVVAVLGAIVLLFQALLLAHGGLTTLGANGMSMAVIGPMVGYLVWKLACRAGIRRDVGVFLCAMLADLMTYFVTSVQLGVAFPDPATGAGGSIAKFMGIFCLTQIPIAIAEGLLTVMIYDQLTKRRLIAAEAH
;
A
#
# COMPACT_ATOMS: atom_id res chain seq x y z
N MET A 1 -10.16 42.84 -30.73
CA MET A 1 -11.20 41.84 -31.03
C MET A 1 -10.69 40.39 -31.17
N ASN A 2 -9.39 40.10 -31.01
CA ASN A 2 -8.83 38.74 -31.17
C ASN A 2 -8.60 37.96 -29.85
N GLN A 3 -8.51 38.63 -28.70
CA GLN A 3 -8.27 37.99 -27.39
C GLN A 3 -9.49 37.18 -26.88
N VAL A 4 -10.72 37.65 -27.17
CA VAL A 4 -11.96 37.01 -26.68
C VAL A 4 -12.29 35.70 -27.42
N LYS A 5 -11.86 35.55 -28.67
CA LYS A 5 -12.03 34.29 -29.43
C LYS A 5 -11.11 33.18 -28.92
N SER A 6 -9.90 33.51 -28.47
CA SER A 6 -8.95 32.55 -27.91
C SER A 6 -9.44 31.96 -26.57
N LEU A 7 -10.05 32.78 -25.71
CA LEU A 7 -10.66 32.33 -24.45
C LEU A 7 -11.86 31.39 -24.64
N LYS A 8 -12.69 31.60 -25.69
CA LYS A 8 -13.80 30.69 -25.99
C LYS A 8 -13.36 29.35 -26.59
N GLN A 9 -12.27 29.31 -27.36
CA GLN A 9 -11.70 28.03 -27.84
C GLN A 9 -11.07 27.22 -26.71
N LEU A 10 -10.47 27.88 -25.71
CA LEU A 10 -9.95 27.23 -24.51
C LEU A 10 -11.06 26.62 -23.64
N SER A 11 -12.27 27.20 -23.68
CA SER A 11 -13.44 26.71 -22.94
C SER A 11 -14.01 25.41 -23.52
N TYR A 12 -14.10 25.28 -24.85
CA TYR A 12 -14.58 24.03 -25.47
C TYR A 12 -13.53 22.92 -25.42
N GLY A 13 -12.24 23.25 -25.56
CA GLY A 13 -11.15 22.27 -25.39
C GLY A 13 -11.05 21.77 -23.95
N GLY A 14 -11.20 22.66 -22.97
CA GLY A 14 -11.24 22.30 -21.54
C GLY A 14 -12.48 21.50 -21.16
N LEU A 15 -13.64 21.82 -21.73
CA LEU A 15 -14.88 21.08 -21.49
C LEU A 15 -14.87 19.71 -22.18
N ALA A 16 -14.32 19.61 -23.39
CA ALA A 16 -14.09 18.35 -24.07
C ALA A 16 -13.07 17.49 -23.32
N ALA A 17 -12.00 18.08 -22.78
CA ALA A 17 -11.03 17.37 -21.93
C ALA A 17 -11.65 16.92 -20.60
N ALA A 18 -12.52 17.74 -19.99
CA ALA A 18 -13.24 17.37 -18.77
C ALA A 18 -14.24 16.23 -19.03
N VAL A 19 -14.97 16.29 -20.15
CA VAL A 19 -15.88 15.23 -20.58
C VAL A 19 -15.08 13.97 -20.96
N LEU A 20 -13.92 14.11 -21.59
CA LEU A 20 -13.01 12.99 -21.85
C LEU A 20 -12.46 12.38 -20.54
N LEU A 21 -12.13 13.19 -19.54
CA LEU A 21 -11.70 12.72 -18.20
C LEU A 21 -12.82 12.03 -17.40
N ILE A 22 -14.09 12.28 -17.75
CA ILE A 22 -15.28 11.63 -17.17
C ILE A 22 -15.66 10.36 -17.95
N ILE A 23 -15.43 10.34 -19.26
CA ILE A 23 -15.77 9.21 -20.15
C ILE A 23 -14.65 8.17 -20.21
N VAL A 24 -13.39 8.57 -20.04
CA VAL A 24 -12.31 7.62 -19.79
C VAL A 24 -12.68 6.92 -18.49
N PRO A 25 -12.90 5.59 -18.48
CA PRO A 25 -13.05 4.87 -17.23
C PRO A 25 -11.82 5.25 -16.41
N GLN A 26 -12.06 5.97 -15.30
CA GLN A 26 -11.05 6.06 -14.27
C GLN A 26 -11.00 4.66 -13.68
N GLU A 27 -10.36 3.75 -14.42
CA GLU A 27 -9.77 2.54 -13.90
C GLU A 27 -9.09 3.02 -12.66
N ALA A 28 -9.72 2.77 -11.51
CA ALA A 28 -9.10 3.01 -10.25
C ALA A 28 -7.77 2.28 -10.40
N PHE A 29 -6.66 3.02 -10.43
CA PHE A 29 -5.32 2.47 -10.41
C PHE A 29 -5.16 1.82 -9.04
N ALA A 30 -5.89 0.72 -8.87
CA ALA A 30 -6.13 0.06 -7.63
C ALA A 30 -4.81 -0.60 -7.29
N MET A 31 -4.28 -0.22 -6.13
CA MET A 31 -3.14 -0.88 -5.52
C MET A 31 -3.39 -2.39 -5.40
N HIS A 32 -4.67 -2.76 -5.21
CA HIS A 32 -5.16 -4.11 -4.98
C HIS A 32 -5.60 -4.77 -6.28
N ILE A 33 -5.22 -6.04 -6.44
CA ILE A 33 -5.75 -6.90 -7.49
C ILE A 33 -7.24 -7.12 -7.23
N MET A 34 -8.08 -6.74 -8.20
CA MET A 34 -9.54 -6.81 -8.08
C MET A 34 -10.06 -8.26 -8.02
N GLU A 35 -11.24 -8.43 -7.40
CA GLU A 35 -11.94 -9.72 -7.35
C GLU A 35 -12.11 -10.34 -8.75
N GLY A 36 -11.84 -11.63 -8.87
CA GLY A 36 -11.99 -12.36 -10.14
C GLY A 36 -10.94 -12.04 -11.21
N PHE A 37 -9.97 -11.15 -10.93
CA PHE A 37 -8.91 -10.85 -11.89
C PHE A 37 -7.97 -12.03 -12.07
N LEU A 38 -7.49 -12.65 -10.99
CA LEU A 38 -6.55 -13.76 -11.07
C LEU A 38 -7.26 -15.06 -11.45
N PRO A 39 -6.66 -15.91 -12.31
CA PRO A 39 -7.16 -17.26 -12.55
C PRO A 39 -7.23 -18.05 -11.23
N PRO A 40 -8.22 -18.94 -11.04
CA PRO A 40 -8.43 -19.64 -9.77
C PRO A 40 -7.20 -20.37 -9.24
N MET A 41 -6.38 -20.96 -10.12
CA MET A 41 -5.14 -21.63 -9.75
C MET A 41 -4.12 -20.67 -9.13
N TRP A 42 -3.97 -19.47 -9.70
CA TRP A 42 -3.08 -18.44 -9.16
C TRP A 42 -3.60 -17.85 -7.86
N ALA A 43 -4.90 -17.59 -7.77
CA ALA A 43 -5.54 -17.13 -6.53
C ALA A 43 -5.29 -18.13 -5.38
N LEU A 44 -5.48 -19.44 -5.64
CA LEU A 44 -5.24 -20.49 -4.65
C LEU A 44 -3.76 -20.60 -4.28
N ALA A 45 -2.84 -20.51 -5.24
CA ALA A 45 -1.41 -20.53 -4.97
C ALA A 45 -0.98 -19.38 -4.05
N TRP A 46 -1.47 -18.17 -4.29
CA TRP A 46 -1.17 -17.01 -3.43
C TRP A 46 -1.78 -17.15 -2.03
N TRP A 47 -2.98 -17.71 -1.91
CA TRP A 47 -3.54 -18.07 -0.61
C TRP A 47 -2.68 -19.09 0.14
N LEU A 48 -2.20 -20.14 -0.53
CA LEU A 48 -1.31 -21.12 0.08
C LEU A 48 0.00 -20.51 0.57
N LEU A 49 0.54 -19.52 -0.13
CA LEU A 49 1.73 -18.78 0.31
C LEU A 49 1.44 -17.82 1.46
N PHE A 50 0.26 -17.20 1.47
CA PHE A 50 -0.13 -16.22 2.48
C PHE A 50 -0.49 -16.84 3.83
N LEU A 51 -1.18 -17.98 3.83
CA LEU A 51 -1.70 -18.62 5.05
C LEU A 51 -0.61 -18.94 6.09
N PRO A 52 0.57 -19.48 5.75
CA PRO A 52 1.65 -19.68 6.72
C PRO A 52 2.14 -18.38 7.37
N CYS A 53 2.26 -17.31 6.59
CA CYS A 53 2.65 -15.99 7.09
C CYS A 53 1.59 -15.42 8.04
N LEU A 54 0.31 -15.54 7.67
CA LEU A 54 -0.81 -15.12 8.48
C LEU A 54 -0.89 -15.93 9.78
N TRP A 55 -0.72 -17.24 9.71
CA TRP A 55 -0.69 -18.13 10.87
C TRP A 55 0.44 -17.77 11.84
N TYR A 56 1.65 -17.56 11.33
CA TYR A 56 2.78 -17.12 12.16
C TYR A 56 2.49 -15.77 12.83
N GLY A 57 1.91 -14.82 12.08
CA GLY A 57 1.46 -13.54 12.61
C GLY A 57 0.44 -13.71 13.74
N LEU A 58 -0.56 -14.57 13.57
CA LEU A 58 -1.58 -14.86 14.57
C LEU A 58 -1.01 -15.50 15.83
N VAL A 59 -0.09 -16.45 15.71
CA VAL A 59 0.58 -17.09 16.86
C VAL A 59 1.36 -16.05 17.66
N ARG A 60 2.12 -15.19 16.97
CA ARG A 60 2.88 -14.10 17.60
C ARG A 60 1.95 -13.09 18.26
N LEU A 61 0.87 -12.72 17.58
CA LEU A 61 -0.13 -11.80 18.09
C LEU A 61 -0.79 -12.35 19.36
N ARG A 62 -1.15 -13.63 19.36
CA ARG A 62 -1.72 -14.31 20.53
C ARG A 62 -0.77 -14.27 21.73
N ARG A 63 0.53 -14.49 21.54
CA ARG A 63 1.53 -14.41 22.63
C ARG A 63 1.61 -13.01 23.22
N ILE A 64 1.78 -12.00 22.38
CA ILE A 64 1.79 -10.56 22.75
C ILE A 64 0.55 -10.22 23.60
N VAL A 65 -0.61 -10.66 23.12
CA VAL A 65 -1.91 -10.43 23.75
C VAL A 65 -2.10 -11.20 25.08
N GLN A 66 -1.42 -12.33 25.25
CA GLN A 66 -1.47 -13.16 26.48
C GLN A 66 -0.50 -12.66 27.55
N GLU A 67 0.65 -12.11 27.14
CA GLU A 67 1.67 -11.58 28.04
C GLU A 67 1.25 -10.22 28.65
N GLU A 68 0.52 -9.38 27.90
CA GLU A 68 0.14 -8.04 28.32
C GLU A 68 -1.33 -7.73 27.96
N SER A 69 -2.25 -7.78 28.94
CA SER A 69 -3.70 -7.61 28.68
C SER A 69 -4.07 -6.22 28.12
N ASN A 70 -3.29 -5.18 28.43
CA ASN A 70 -3.46 -3.82 27.93
C ASN A 70 -3.09 -3.66 26.44
N GLN A 71 -2.30 -4.57 25.86
CA GLN A 71 -1.90 -4.47 24.45
C GLN A 71 -3.04 -4.81 23.49
N LYS A 72 -4.09 -5.52 23.94
CA LYS A 72 -5.29 -5.80 23.13
C LYS A 72 -5.97 -4.52 22.63
N VAL A 73 -6.13 -3.54 23.51
CA VAL A 73 -6.81 -2.28 23.20
C VAL A 73 -5.97 -1.44 22.25
N LEU A 74 -4.65 -1.35 22.51
CA LEU A 74 -3.72 -0.62 21.64
C LEU A 74 -3.70 -1.24 20.24
N LEU A 75 -3.58 -2.56 20.15
CA LEU A 75 -3.56 -3.27 18.89
C LEU A 75 -4.86 -3.09 18.07
N ALA A 76 -6.02 -3.15 18.73
CA ALA A 76 -7.31 -2.90 18.09
C ALA A 76 -7.44 -1.46 17.59
N LEU A 77 -7.01 -0.48 18.41
CA LEU A 77 -6.95 0.93 18.01
C LEU A 77 -6.01 1.15 16.83
N CYS A 78 -4.89 0.44 16.77
CA CYS A 78 -3.94 0.55 15.68
C CYS A 78 -4.46 -0.10 14.40
N GLY A 79 -5.12 -1.26 14.48
CA GLY A 79 -5.84 -1.84 13.34
C GLY A 79 -6.93 -0.91 12.81
N ALA A 80 -7.72 -0.32 13.71
CA ALA A 80 -8.74 0.67 13.34
C ALA A 80 -8.12 1.94 12.73
N PHE A 81 -7.00 2.43 13.27
CA PHE A 81 -6.28 3.58 12.75
C PHE A 81 -5.68 3.31 11.37
N ILE A 82 -5.06 2.15 11.14
CA ILE A 82 -4.54 1.75 9.83
C ILE A 82 -5.70 1.65 8.83
N PHE A 83 -6.82 1.03 9.22
CA PHE A 83 -8.00 0.96 8.37
C PHE A 83 -8.54 2.35 8.02
N VAL A 84 -8.73 3.22 9.01
CA VAL A 84 -9.23 4.59 8.81
C VAL A 84 -8.27 5.41 7.96
N LEU A 85 -6.96 5.35 8.22
CA LEU A 85 -5.95 5.99 7.37
C LEU A 85 -6.05 5.49 5.93
N SER A 86 -6.16 4.18 5.73
CA SER A 86 -6.32 3.59 4.40
C SER A 86 -7.64 3.95 3.70
N ALA A 87 -8.64 4.45 4.44
CA ALA A 87 -9.89 4.94 3.88
C ALA A 87 -9.85 6.44 3.53
N LEU A 88 -8.86 7.21 4.01
CA LEU A 88 -8.73 8.63 3.68
C LEU A 88 -8.26 8.78 2.23
N LYS A 89 -9.03 9.51 1.42
CA LYS A 89 -8.64 9.85 0.04
C LYS A 89 -7.67 11.03 0.08
N ILE A 90 -6.44 10.82 -0.37
CA ILE A 90 -5.47 11.89 -0.60
C ILE A 90 -5.43 12.16 -2.12
N PRO A 91 -5.64 13.42 -2.56
CA PRO A 91 -5.54 13.76 -3.96
C PRO A 91 -4.11 13.50 -4.46
N SER A 92 -3.94 12.70 -5.51
CA SER A 92 -2.63 12.42 -6.09
C SER A 92 -2.22 13.53 -7.08
N VAL A 93 -0.91 13.68 -7.25
CA VAL A 93 -0.30 14.66 -8.18
C VAL A 93 -0.72 14.44 -9.64
N THR A 94 -1.23 13.25 -9.99
CA THR A 94 -1.66 12.87 -11.34
C THR A 94 -3.18 12.88 -11.53
N GLY A 95 -3.96 13.43 -10.59
CA GLY A 95 -5.43 13.49 -10.69
C GLY A 95 -6.15 12.19 -10.36
N SER A 96 -5.45 11.21 -9.76
CA SER A 96 -6.04 9.98 -9.22
C SER A 96 -6.36 10.14 -7.72
N CYS A 97 -7.33 9.37 -7.23
CA CYS A 97 -7.58 9.26 -5.79
C CYS A 97 -6.73 8.12 -5.24
N SER A 98 -5.68 8.45 -4.48
CA SER A 98 -4.86 7.48 -3.76
C SER A 98 -5.27 7.40 -2.29
N HIS A 99 -4.96 6.26 -1.68
CA HIS A 99 -5.19 6.00 -0.27
C HIS A 99 -3.85 5.68 0.39
N PRO A 100 -3.48 6.36 1.50
CA PRO A 100 -2.24 6.05 2.18
C PRO A 100 -2.36 4.66 2.81
N THR A 101 -1.44 3.75 2.53
CA THR A 101 -1.54 2.38 3.03
C THR A 101 -1.17 2.24 4.51
N GLY A 102 -0.42 3.20 5.05
CA GLY A 102 0.02 3.22 6.44
C GLY A 102 0.98 2.09 6.80
N VAL A 103 1.49 1.36 5.80
CA VAL A 103 2.30 0.15 5.97
C VAL A 103 3.63 0.48 6.64
N GLY A 104 4.30 1.55 6.19
CA GLY A 104 5.57 1.99 6.75
C GLY A 104 5.48 2.36 8.23
N LEU A 105 4.44 3.10 8.62
CA LEU A 105 4.21 3.44 10.03
C LEU A 105 3.89 2.18 10.84
N ALA A 106 2.95 1.37 10.37
CA ALA A 106 2.51 0.18 11.08
C ALA A 106 3.67 -0.79 11.35
N VAL A 107 4.59 -0.96 10.40
CA VAL A 107 5.71 -1.88 10.57
C VAL A 107 6.78 -1.35 11.52
N ILE A 108 6.98 -0.04 11.60
CA ILE A 108 7.89 0.57 12.58
C ILE A 108 7.33 0.37 14.00
N LEU A 109 6.00 0.49 14.17
CA LEU A 109 5.37 0.42 15.49
C LEU A 109 5.13 -1.01 16.00
N PHE A 110 4.69 -1.92 15.13
CA PHE A 110 4.23 -3.26 15.54
C PHE A 110 5.11 -4.40 14.99
N GLY A 111 6.01 -4.09 14.05
CA GLY A 111 6.82 -5.07 13.36
C GLY A 111 6.04 -5.92 12.33
N PRO A 112 6.76 -6.62 11.44
CA PRO A 112 6.15 -7.27 10.27
C PRO A 112 5.20 -8.42 10.62
N GLY A 113 5.42 -9.12 11.75
CA GLY A 113 4.56 -10.22 12.15
C GLY A 113 3.15 -9.78 12.53
N VAL A 114 3.02 -8.65 13.24
CA VAL A 114 1.72 -8.10 13.63
C VAL A 114 1.04 -7.44 12.44
N VAL A 115 1.81 -6.73 11.60
CA VAL A 115 1.31 -6.10 10.37
C VAL A 115 0.74 -7.13 9.40
N ALA A 116 1.28 -8.35 9.32
CA ALA A 116 0.68 -9.41 8.50
C ALA A 116 -0.78 -9.72 8.87
N VAL A 117 -1.11 -9.72 10.17
CA VAL A 117 -2.48 -9.96 10.64
C VAL A 117 -3.35 -8.72 10.45
N LEU A 118 -2.85 -7.55 10.88
CA LEU A 118 -3.61 -6.30 10.76
C LEU A 118 -3.90 -5.97 9.30
N GLY A 119 -2.92 -6.16 8.41
CA GLY A 119 -3.07 -5.99 6.97
C GLY A 119 -4.08 -6.95 6.37
N ALA A 120 -4.12 -8.22 6.79
CA ALA A 120 -5.14 -9.16 6.35
C ALA A 120 -6.56 -8.71 6.71
N ILE A 121 -6.74 -8.19 7.93
CA ILE A 121 -8.02 -7.66 8.42
C ILE A 121 -8.43 -6.41 7.64
N VAL A 122 -7.49 -5.48 7.42
CA VAL A 122 -7.71 -4.27 6.62
C VAL A 122 -8.12 -4.63 5.20
N LEU A 123 -7.40 -5.54 4.55
CA LEU A 123 -7.71 -6.04 3.20
C LEU A 123 -9.08 -6.71 3.13
N LEU A 124 -9.44 -7.48 4.15
CA LEU A 124 -10.76 -8.09 4.25
C LEU A 124 -11.87 -7.03 4.31
N PHE A 125 -11.72 -6.00 5.15
CA PHE A 125 -12.69 -4.91 5.22
C PHE A 125 -12.71 -4.05 3.95
N GLN A 126 -11.58 -3.84 3.31
CA GLN A 126 -11.51 -3.15 2.02
C GLN A 126 -12.29 -3.92 0.94
N ALA A 127 -12.13 -5.24 0.89
CA ALA A 127 -12.86 -6.10 -0.04
C ALA A 127 -14.37 -6.10 0.24
N LEU A 128 -14.77 -6.19 1.52
CA LEU A 128 -16.19 -6.32 1.91
C LEU A 128 -16.96 -5.00 1.95
N LEU A 129 -16.34 -3.91 2.43
CA LEU A 129 -17.02 -2.65 2.72
C LEU A 129 -16.77 -1.57 1.67
N LEU A 130 -15.59 -1.59 1.04
CA LEU A 130 -15.18 -0.57 0.07
C LEU A 130 -15.19 -1.08 -1.37
N ALA A 131 -15.54 -2.35 -1.57
CA ALA A 131 -15.45 -3.05 -2.86
C ALA A 131 -14.08 -2.83 -3.53
N HIS A 132 -13.02 -2.79 -2.71
CA HIS A 132 -11.66 -2.52 -3.15
C HIS A 132 -10.78 -3.74 -2.90
N GLY A 133 -10.20 -4.30 -3.96
CA GLY A 133 -9.54 -5.60 -3.92
C GLY A 133 -10.52 -6.76 -4.15
N GLY A 134 -10.33 -7.87 -3.43
CA GLY A 134 -11.14 -9.07 -3.57
C GLY A 134 -10.85 -10.10 -2.48
N LEU A 135 -11.79 -11.03 -2.27
CA LEU A 135 -11.69 -12.21 -1.42
C LEU A 135 -10.83 -13.30 -2.07
N THR A 136 -11.01 -13.56 -3.36
CA THR A 136 -10.17 -14.56 -4.07
C THR A 136 -8.74 -14.06 -4.21
N THR A 137 -8.57 -12.76 -4.41
CA THR A 137 -7.27 -12.09 -4.56
C THR A 137 -6.67 -11.64 -3.24
N LEU A 138 -7.36 -11.83 -2.11
CA LEU A 138 -6.88 -11.43 -0.78
C LEU A 138 -5.54 -12.08 -0.44
N GLY A 139 -5.31 -13.33 -0.82
CA GLY A 139 -4.01 -13.99 -0.63
C GLY A 139 -2.87 -13.29 -1.38
N ALA A 140 -3.12 -12.86 -2.62
CA ALA A 140 -2.12 -12.16 -3.43
C ALA A 140 -1.85 -10.75 -2.88
N ASN A 141 -2.92 -9.99 -2.60
CA ASN A 141 -2.83 -8.66 -1.99
C ASN A 141 -2.19 -8.72 -0.60
N GLY A 142 -2.52 -9.74 0.20
CA GLY A 142 -1.93 -9.96 1.52
C GLY A 142 -0.44 -10.24 1.45
N MET A 143 0.01 -11.04 0.48
CA MET A 143 1.44 -11.30 0.29
C MET A 143 2.22 -10.05 -0.10
N SER A 144 1.70 -9.20 -0.98
CA SER A 144 2.39 -7.96 -1.36
C SER A 144 2.34 -6.94 -0.22
N MET A 145 1.14 -6.60 0.27
CA MET A 145 0.90 -5.46 1.16
C MET A 145 1.07 -5.75 2.65
N ALA A 146 0.73 -6.96 3.10
CA ALA A 146 0.76 -7.32 4.52
C ALA A 146 2.02 -8.12 4.90
N VAL A 147 2.75 -8.66 3.93
CA VAL A 147 3.96 -9.47 4.19
C VAL A 147 5.20 -8.85 3.56
N ILE A 148 5.34 -8.87 2.23
CA ILE A 148 6.62 -8.55 1.58
C ILE A 148 6.95 -7.06 1.70
N GLY A 149 6.00 -6.17 1.41
CA GLY A 149 6.17 -4.71 1.59
C GLY A 149 6.63 -4.34 3.00
N PRO A 150 5.88 -4.73 4.06
CA PRO A 150 6.27 -4.50 5.45
C PRO A 150 7.63 -5.12 5.80
N MET A 151 7.91 -6.35 5.34
CA MET A 151 9.20 -7.00 5.62
C MET A 151 10.38 -6.22 5.05
N VAL A 152 10.26 -5.71 3.82
CA VAL A 152 11.30 -4.88 3.19
C VAL A 152 11.41 -3.53 3.89
N GLY A 153 10.29 -2.87 4.20
CA GLY A 153 10.30 -1.62 4.98
C GLY A 153 10.99 -1.79 6.32
N TYR A 154 10.68 -2.86 7.05
CA TYR A 154 11.31 -3.16 8.33
C TYR A 154 12.81 -3.44 8.24
N LEU A 155 13.24 -4.13 7.17
CA LEU A 155 14.66 -4.35 6.91
C LEU A 155 15.37 -3.03 6.64
N VAL A 156 14.78 -2.18 5.79
CA VAL A 156 15.29 -0.82 5.51
C VAL A 156 15.38 0.00 6.80
N TRP A 157 14.35 -0.04 7.63
CA TRP A 157 14.33 0.64 8.93
C TRP A 157 15.49 0.18 9.82
N LYS A 158 15.68 -1.14 9.97
CA LYS A 158 16.79 -1.68 10.78
C LYS A 158 18.16 -1.30 10.22
N LEU A 159 18.34 -1.35 8.91
CA LEU A 159 19.60 -0.98 8.27
C LEU A 159 19.88 0.51 8.43
N ALA A 160 18.86 1.37 8.28
CA ALA A 160 18.98 2.80 8.50
C ALA A 160 19.36 3.12 9.96
N CYS A 161 18.75 2.43 10.93
CA CYS A 161 19.08 2.58 12.35
C CYS A 161 20.52 2.14 12.64
N ARG A 162 20.96 1.00 12.09
CA ARG A 162 22.33 0.50 12.25
C ARG A 162 23.39 1.38 11.60
N ALA A 163 23.06 2.00 10.46
CA ALA A 163 23.94 2.91 9.75
C ALA A 163 24.00 4.32 10.37
N GLY A 164 23.25 4.59 11.45
CA GLY A 164 23.21 5.90 12.08
C GLY A 164 22.53 6.99 11.22
N ILE A 165 21.66 6.59 10.28
CA ILE A 165 20.90 7.53 9.47
C ILE A 165 19.90 8.27 10.38
N ARG A 166 19.66 9.56 10.09
CA ARG A 166 18.65 10.37 10.78
C ARG A 166 17.30 9.63 10.81
N ARG A 167 16.65 9.58 11.98
CA ARG A 167 15.38 8.85 12.17
C ARG A 167 14.32 9.24 11.14
N ASP A 168 14.14 10.53 10.86
CA ASP A 168 13.19 11.04 9.84
C ASP A 168 13.44 10.42 8.46
N VAL A 169 14.71 10.33 8.05
CA VAL A 169 15.10 9.73 6.76
C VAL A 169 14.90 8.22 6.78
N GLY A 170 15.20 7.56 7.90
CA GLY A 170 14.92 6.14 8.07
C GLY A 170 13.43 5.81 7.97
N VAL A 171 12.56 6.64 8.55
CA VAL A 171 11.10 6.50 8.47
C VAL A 171 10.62 6.72 7.03
N PHE A 172 11.10 7.78 6.37
CA PHE A 172 10.80 8.07 4.97
C PHE A 172 11.16 6.89 4.05
N LEU A 173 12.40 6.40 4.16
CA LEU A 173 12.89 5.29 3.34
C LEU A 173 12.13 3.99 3.63
N CYS A 174 11.79 3.73 4.90
CA CYS A 174 10.98 2.58 5.29
C CYS A 174 9.62 2.58 4.58
N ALA A 175 8.88 3.69 4.65
CA ALA A 175 7.58 3.82 4.02
C ALA A 175 7.68 3.77 2.49
N MET A 176 8.52 4.61 1.89
CA MET A 176 8.67 4.69 0.44
C MET A 176 9.08 3.34 -0.18
N LEU A 177 10.03 2.63 0.42
CA LEU A 177 10.48 1.34 -0.11
C LEU A 177 9.51 0.20 0.17
N ALA A 178 8.76 0.23 1.28
CA ALA A 178 7.69 -0.74 1.52
C ALA A 178 6.58 -0.64 0.45
N ASP A 179 6.21 0.59 0.10
CA ASP A 179 5.20 0.86 -0.93
C ASP A 179 5.70 0.40 -2.30
N LEU A 180 6.89 0.87 -2.71
CA LEU A 180 7.51 0.44 -3.97
C LEU A 180 7.65 -1.07 -4.09
N MET A 181 8.02 -1.74 -2.99
CA MET A 181 8.12 -3.19 -2.96
C MET A 181 6.75 -3.87 -3.13
N THR A 182 5.71 -3.33 -2.51
CA THR A 182 4.34 -3.82 -2.69
C THR A 182 3.95 -3.79 -4.17
N TYR A 183 4.20 -2.67 -4.84
CA TYR A 183 3.90 -2.51 -6.26
C TYR A 183 4.71 -3.46 -7.14
N PHE A 184 6.00 -3.61 -6.84
CA PHE A 184 6.86 -4.56 -7.55
C PHE A 184 6.31 -5.99 -7.44
N VAL A 185 5.95 -6.44 -6.23
CA VAL A 185 5.37 -7.77 -6.03
C VAL A 185 4.07 -7.92 -6.81
N THR A 186 3.18 -6.93 -6.76
CA THR A 186 1.93 -6.95 -7.53
C THR A 186 2.19 -7.02 -9.03
N SER A 187 3.17 -6.29 -9.56
CA SER A 187 3.58 -6.42 -10.98
C SER A 187 4.10 -7.80 -11.32
N VAL A 188 4.84 -8.44 -10.41
CA VAL A 188 5.29 -9.84 -10.58
C VAL A 188 4.11 -10.79 -10.55
N GLN A 189 3.19 -10.64 -9.60
CA GLN A 189 1.98 -11.46 -9.48
C GLN A 189 1.16 -11.44 -10.77
N LEU A 190 0.93 -10.24 -11.32
CA LEU A 190 0.18 -10.07 -12.56
C LEU A 190 0.96 -10.53 -13.77
N GLY A 191 2.26 -10.23 -13.85
CA GLY A 191 3.07 -10.58 -15.02
C GLY A 191 3.29 -12.09 -15.18
N VAL A 192 3.35 -12.84 -14.08
CA VAL A 192 3.41 -14.30 -14.11
C VAL A 192 2.04 -14.92 -14.40
N ALA A 193 0.96 -14.33 -13.88
CA ALA A 193 -0.41 -14.80 -14.16
C ALA A 193 -0.85 -14.53 -15.62
N PHE A 194 -0.36 -13.45 -16.23
CA PHE A 194 -0.70 -13.00 -17.58
C PHE A 194 0.55 -12.77 -18.42
N PRO A 195 1.27 -13.83 -18.81
CA PRO A 195 2.48 -13.70 -19.61
C PRO A 195 2.16 -13.15 -21.01
N ASP A 196 3.02 -12.26 -21.50
CA ASP A 196 2.86 -11.64 -22.81
C ASP A 196 3.12 -12.67 -23.92
N PRO A 197 2.32 -12.70 -24.99
CA PRO A 197 2.49 -13.70 -26.05
C PRO A 197 3.85 -13.63 -26.78
N ALA A 198 4.47 -12.45 -26.85
CA ALA A 198 5.74 -12.24 -27.56
C ALA A 198 6.95 -12.29 -26.62
N THR A 199 6.80 -11.80 -25.39
CA THR A 199 7.92 -11.53 -24.46
C THR A 199 7.80 -12.29 -23.13
N GLY A 200 6.80 -13.15 -22.99
CA GLY A 200 6.57 -14.00 -21.83
C GLY A 200 6.27 -13.21 -20.55
N ALA A 201 6.47 -13.86 -19.39
CA ALA A 201 6.21 -13.25 -18.09
C ALA A 201 7.06 -11.99 -17.85
N GLY A 202 8.34 -12.01 -18.25
CA GLY A 202 9.25 -10.87 -18.07
C GLY A 202 8.76 -9.60 -18.78
N GLY A 203 8.21 -9.75 -19.99
CA GLY A 203 7.62 -8.63 -20.72
C GLY A 203 6.37 -8.06 -20.05
N SER A 204 5.48 -8.92 -19.56
CA SER A 204 4.30 -8.46 -18.80
C SER A 204 4.68 -7.77 -17.50
N ILE A 205 5.66 -8.29 -16.76
CA ILE A 205 6.17 -7.65 -15.53
C ILE A 205 6.68 -6.25 -15.84
N ALA A 206 7.49 -6.09 -16.90
CA ALA A 206 8.01 -4.80 -17.30
C ALA A 206 6.89 -3.82 -17.70
N LYS A 207 5.84 -4.29 -18.38
CA LYS A 207 4.67 -3.47 -18.73
C LYS A 207 3.90 -3.03 -17.49
N PHE A 208 3.55 -3.96 -16.59
CA PHE A 208 2.84 -3.63 -15.35
C PHE A 208 3.66 -2.69 -14.48
N MET A 209 4.96 -2.95 -14.32
CA MET A 209 5.85 -2.10 -13.55
C MET A 209 5.98 -0.71 -14.17
N GLY A 210 6.11 -0.61 -15.50
CA GLY A 210 6.18 0.68 -16.20
C GLY A 210 4.93 1.54 -15.98
N ILE A 211 3.74 0.92 -16.06
CA ILE A 211 2.47 1.61 -15.81
C ILE A 211 2.36 2.04 -14.35
N PHE A 212 2.67 1.14 -13.40
CA PHE A 212 2.60 1.44 -11.98
C PHE A 212 3.64 2.48 -11.56
N CYS A 213 4.86 2.49 -12.09
CA CYS A 213 5.87 3.48 -11.70
C CYS A 213 5.39 4.94 -11.89
N LEU A 214 4.58 5.21 -12.92
CA LEU A 214 4.07 6.56 -13.21
C LEU A 214 3.17 7.12 -12.11
N THR A 215 2.36 6.27 -11.49
CA THR A 215 1.43 6.69 -10.41
C THR A 215 2.01 6.42 -9.03
N GLN A 216 2.74 5.32 -8.87
CA GLN A 216 3.12 4.79 -7.57
C GLN A 216 4.40 5.38 -7.00
N ILE A 217 5.34 5.82 -7.83
CA ILE A 217 6.52 6.56 -7.33
C ILE A 217 6.09 7.87 -6.66
N PRO A 218 5.25 8.73 -7.28
CA PRO A 218 4.72 9.92 -6.62
C PRO A 218 3.98 9.61 -5.31
N ILE A 219 3.16 8.56 -5.30
CA ILE A 219 2.39 8.15 -4.12
C ILE A 219 3.32 7.69 -3.00
N ALA A 220 4.31 6.84 -3.29
CA ALA A 220 5.27 6.34 -2.29
C ALA A 220 6.11 7.47 -1.67
N ILE A 221 6.46 8.50 -2.45
CA ILE A 221 7.14 9.69 -1.93
C ILE A 221 6.20 10.48 -1.01
N ALA A 222 4.96 10.72 -1.46
CA ALA A 222 3.97 11.45 -0.67
C ALA A 222 3.64 10.74 0.65
N GLU A 223 3.45 9.42 0.62
CA GLU A 223 3.22 8.57 1.78
C GLU A 223 4.44 8.52 2.70
N GLY A 224 5.64 8.48 2.14
CA GLY A 224 6.89 8.60 2.91
C GLY A 224 6.93 9.90 3.73
N LEU A 225 6.63 11.04 3.11
CA LEU A 225 6.60 12.34 3.79
C LEU A 225 5.49 12.42 4.84
N LEU A 226 4.29 11.92 4.52
CA LEU A 226 3.17 11.82 5.45
C LEU A 226 3.56 10.98 6.69
N THR A 227 4.22 9.85 6.47
CA THR A 227 4.64 8.94 7.53
C THR A 227 5.66 9.60 8.46
N VAL A 228 6.63 10.35 7.91
CA VAL A 228 7.57 11.15 8.72
C VAL A 228 6.83 12.17 9.58
N MET A 229 5.88 12.91 8.99
CA MET A 229 5.12 13.92 9.72
C MET A 229 4.32 13.30 10.88
N ILE A 230 3.66 12.15 10.64
CA ILE A 230 2.91 11.43 11.68
C ILE A 230 3.86 10.93 12.76
N TYR A 231 4.98 10.30 12.38
CA TYR A 231 5.97 9.78 13.31
C TYR A 231 6.55 10.87 14.23
N ASP A 232 6.91 12.02 13.65
CA ASP A 232 7.41 13.18 14.40
C ASP A 232 6.37 13.71 15.39
N GLN A 233 5.09 13.82 14.99
CA GLN A 233 4.01 14.23 15.89
C GLN A 233 3.79 13.26 17.05
N LEU A 234 3.84 11.95 16.77
CA LEU A 234 3.68 10.93 17.81
C LEU A 234 4.86 10.94 18.80
N THR A 235 6.07 11.18 18.29
CA THR A 235 7.29 11.31 19.11
C THR A 235 7.24 12.57 19.98
N LYS A 236 6.88 13.72 19.40
CA LYS A 236 6.72 15.00 20.13
C LYS A 236 5.69 14.92 21.26
N ARG A 237 4.61 14.18 21.04
CA ARG A 237 3.55 13.96 22.04
C ARG A 237 3.87 12.86 23.06
N ARG A 238 5.05 12.24 22.99
CA ARG A 238 5.48 11.11 23.84
C ARG A 238 4.50 9.93 23.84
N LEU A 239 3.76 9.76 22.74
CA LEU A 239 2.85 8.61 22.57
C LEU A 239 3.61 7.34 22.17
N ILE A 240 4.84 7.51 21.69
CA ILE A 240 5.76 6.44 21.37
C ILE A 240 7.09 6.82 22.02
N ALA A 241 7.71 5.87 22.74
CA ALA A 241 9.05 6.08 23.25
C ALA A 241 10.01 6.27 22.07
N ALA A 242 10.84 7.31 22.11
CA ALA A 242 11.94 7.48 21.14
C ALA A 242 13.05 6.43 21.30
N GLU A 243 12.79 5.35 22.06
CA GLU A 243 13.75 4.38 22.51
C GLU A 243 13.28 2.96 22.17
N ALA A 244 14.28 2.12 21.83
CA ALA A 244 14.23 0.69 21.56
C ALA A 244 13.76 0.26 20.15
N HIS A 245 14.64 0.46 19.16
CA HIS A 245 15.28 -0.61 18.37
C HIS A 245 16.47 -0.07 17.57
#